data_AF-A0A7T4N237-F1
#
_entry.id   AF-A0A7T4N237-F1
#
_cell.length_a   1.000
_cell.length_b   1.000
_cell.length_c   1.000
_cell.angle_alpha   90.00
_cell.angle_beta   90.00
_cell.angle_gamma   90.00
#
_symmetry.space_group_name_H-M   'P 1'
#
loop_
_entity.id
_entity.type
_entity.pdbx_description
1 polymer ?
#
loop_
_entity_poly.entity_id
_entity_poly.type
_entity_poly.pdbx_seq_one_letter_code
_entity_poly.pdbx_strand_id
1 'polypeptide(L)'
;MKRSFKKADEARAFLRELLPVGSRLPGEAVRRIAEQAGINLHTLDAASCGWVTKRKAVDPSDGRQRHFWWIEPQSKPKPPPEPKPSRCKPDDAFRAGYLAALGDLEYACRSALKSRPIGSKIRNEALKLLRSMVDEKANKAKES
;
A
#
# COMPACT_ATOMS: atom_id res chain seq x y z
N MET A 1 29.65 -34.74 -15.38
CA MET A 1 29.67 -33.58 -14.46
C MET A 1 28.32 -33.47 -13.74
N LYS A 2 28.16 -34.00 -12.52
CA LYS A 2 26.89 -33.91 -11.71
C LYS A 2 27.11 -33.85 -10.18
N ARG A 3 28.37 -33.80 -9.70
CA ARG A 3 28.70 -33.93 -8.26
C ARG A 3 28.66 -32.61 -7.48
N SER A 4 28.82 -31.46 -8.13
CA SER A 4 28.88 -30.15 -7.47
C SER A 4 27.52 -29.63 -7.01
N PHE A 5 26.45 -29.91 -7.76
CA PHE A 5 25.10 -29.44 -7.43
C PHE A 5 24.53 -30.11 -6.17
N LYS A 6 24.74 -31.43 -5.98
CA LYS A 6 24.29 -32.15 -4.77
C LYS A 6 24.86 -31.57 -3.48
N LYS A 7 26.16 -31.26 -3.47
CA LYS A 7 26.83 -30.69 -2.29
C LYS A 7 26.33 -29.29 -1.93
N ALA A 8 25.90 -28.50 -2.92
CA ALA A 8 25.34 -27.17 -2.67
C ALA A 8 23.93 -27.25 -2.06
N ASP A 9 23.11 -28.21 -2.50
CA ASP A 9 21.78 -28.42 -1.95
C ASP A 9 21.82 -29.03 -0.54
N GLU A 10 22.75 -29.96 -0.28
CA GLU A 10 23.04 -30.47 1.06
C GLU A 10 23.48 -29.34 2.01
N ALA A 11 24.38 -28.46 1.56
CA ALA A 11 24.80 -27.31 2.36
C ALA A 11 23.67 -26.29 2.60
N ARG A 12 22.73 -26.13 1.65
CA ARG A 12 21.52 -25.31 1.86
C ARG A 12 20.57 -25.93 2.87
N ALA A 13 20.36 -27.25 2.82
CA ALA A 13 19.55 -27.96 3.79
C ALA A 13 20.15 -27.84 5.20
N PHE A 14 21.46 -28.08 5.32
CA PHE A 14 22.21 -27.87 6.56
C PHE A 14 22.06 -26.44 7.10
N LEU A 15 22.19 -25.41 6.25
CA LEU A 15 22.01 -24.03 6.68
C LEU A 15 20.57 -23.72 7.15
N ARG A 16 19.54 -24.35 6.58
CA ARG A 16 18.14 -24.19 7.03
C ARG A 16 17.90 -24.83 8.39
N GLU A 17 18.53 -25.97 8.65
CA GLU A 17 18.45 -26.64 9.95
C GLU A 17 19.22 -25.88 11.03
N LEU A 18 20.41 -25.38 10.69
CA LEU A 18 21.27 -24.66 11.62
C LEU A 18 20.78 -23.23 11.93
N LEU A 19 20.21 -22.55 10.94
CA LEU A 19 19.68 -21.19 11.07
C LEU A 19 18.17 -21.20 10.87
N PRO A 20 17.38 -21.63 11.88
CA PRO A 20 15.93 -21.50 11.79
C PRO A 20 15.54 -20.03 11.61
N VAL A 21 14.42 -19.80 10.91
CA VAL A 21 13.97 -18.46 10.54
C VAL A 21 13.88 -17.55 11.78
N GLY A 22 14.52 -16.38 11.72
CA GLY A 22 14.57 -15.43 12.83
C GLY A 22 15.61 -15.72 13.91
N SER A 23 16.29 -16.86 13.86
CA SER A 23 17.40 -17.17 14.77
C SER A 23 18.73 -16.64 14.21
N ARG A 24 19.55 -16.11 15.11
CA ARG A 24 20.82 -15.44 14.80
C ARG A 24 21.97 -16.20 15.43
N LEU A 25 22.94 -16.65 14.64
CA LEU A 25 24.16 -17.29 15.14
C LEU A 25 25.43 -16.53 14.74
N PRO A 26 26.47 -16.53 15.58
CA PRO A 26 27.77 -16.00 15.20
C PRO A 26 28.33 -16.73 13.97
N GLY A 27 28.87 -15.99 13.01
CA GLY A 27 29.41 -16.56 11.77
C GLY A 27 30.56 -17.55 12.00
N GLU A 28 31.36 -17.34 13.05
CA GLU A 28 32.41 -18.28 13.46
C GLU A 28 31.82 -19.62 13.94
N ALA A 29 30.73 -19.57 14.71
CA ALA A 29 30.03 -20.78 15.14
C ALA A 29 29.46 -21.53 13.94
N VAL A 30 28.83 -20.82 13.01
CA VAL A 30 28.30 -21.41 11.77
C VAL A 30 29.40 -22.10 10.96
N ARG A 31 30.57 -21.46 10.80
CA ARG A 31 31.72 -22.04 10.09
C ARG A 31 32.26 -23.29 10.80
N ARG A 32 32.40 -23.24 12.12
CA ARG A 32 32.89 -24.38 12.92
C ARG A 32 31.97 -25.59 12.83
N ILE A 33 30.66 -25.37 12.92
CA ILE A 33 29.66 -26.46 12.81
C ILE A 33 29.63 -27.00 11.37
N ALA A 34 29.75 -26.13 10.36
CA ALA A 34 29.82 -26.55 8.96
C ALA A 34 31.08 -27.39 8.67
N GLU A 35 32.23 -27.01 9.22
CA GLU A 35 33.47 -27.77 9.10
C GLU A 35 33.37 -29.15 9.78
N GLN A 36 32.76 -29.22 10.97
CA GLN A 36 32.45 -30.49 11.65
C GLN A 36 31.52 -31.39 10.84
N ALA A 37 30.61 -30.80 10.07
CA ALA A 37 29.72 -31.49 9.13
C ALA A 37 30.40 -31.85 7.78
N GLY A 38 31.69 -31.54 7.60
CA GLY A 38 32.42 -31.81 6.36
C GLY A 38 32.05 -30.88 5.19
N ILE A 39 31.44 -29.72 5.47
CA ILE A 39 31.07 -28.73 4.47
C ILE A 39 32.21 -27.72 4.31
N ASN A 40 32.83 -27.70 3.14
CA ASN A 40 33.89 -26.74 2.84
C ASN A 40 33.36 -25.30 2.84
N LEU A 41 34.20 -24.34 3.27
CA LEU A 41 33.85 -22.93 3.35
C LEU A 41 33.33 -22.36 2.02
N HIS A 42 33.96 -22.73 0.90
CA HIS A 42 33.52 -22.29 -0.43
C HIS A 42 32.10 -22.77 -0.75
N THR A 43 31.77 -24.02 -0.38
CA THR A 43 30.42 -24.58 -0.58
C THR A 43 29.41 -23.91 0.34
N LEU A 44 29.79 -23.62 1.58
CA LEU A 44 28.97 -22.89 2.54
C LEU A 44 28.65 -21.47 2.07
N ASP A 45 29.65 -20.74 1.56
CA ASP A 45 29.46 -19.39 1.05
C ASP A 45 28.58 -19.38 -0.20
N ALA A 46 28.83 -20.29 -1.15
CA ALA A 46 27.97 -20.47 -2.32
C ALA A 46 26.53 -20.84 -1.92
N ALA A 47 26.36 -21.72 -0.94
CA ALA A 47 25.06 -22.13 -0.43
C ALA A 47 24.31 -20.99 0.26
N SER A 48 25.00 -20.10 0.98
CA SER A 48 24.41 -18.97 1.72
C SER A 48 24.05 -17.75 0.86
N CYS A 49 24.57 -17.68 -0.37
CA CYS A 49 24.46 -16.51 -1.22
C CYS A 49 23.00 -16.20 -1.60
N GLY A 50 22.56 -14.97 -1.32
CA GLY A 50 21.27 -14.43 -1.75
C GLY A 50 20.06 -14.68 -0.83
N TRP A 51 20.22 -15.42 0.27
CA TRP A 51 19.09 -15.68 1.19
C TRP A 51 19.47 -15.78 2.67
N VAL A 52 20.77 -15.88 3.01
CA VAL A 52 21.27 -15.74 4.38
C VAL A 52 21.81 -14.32 4.57
N THR A 53 21.28 -13.60 5.55
CA THR A 53 21.75 -12.26 5.92
C THR A 53 22.97 -12.39 6.81
N LYS A 54 24.07 -11.73 6.43
CA LYS A 54 25.33 -11.66 7.18
C LYS A 54 25.59 -10.20 7.59
N ARG A 55 25.46 -9.84 8.86
CA ARG A 55 25.73 -8.47 9.33
C ARG A 55 26.50 -8.42 10.63
N LYS A 56 27.25 -7.35 10.83
CA LYS A 56 27.85 -7.04 12.13
C LYS A 56 26.76 -6.58 13.09
N ALA A 57 26.76 -7.12 14.30
CA ALA A 57 25.93 -6.67 15.39
C ALA A 57 26.65 -6.90 16.71
N VAL A 58 26.19 -6.22 17.77
CA VAL A 58 26.67 -6.45 19.12
C VAL A 58 26.09 -7.78 19.63
N ASP A 59 26.95 -8.63 20.17
CA ASP A 59 26.57 -9.86 20.86
C ASP A 59 26.06 -9.49 22.27
N PRO A 60 24.82 -9.85 22.64
CA PRO A 60 24.29 -9.53 23.97
C PRO A 60 25.03 -10.25 25.10
N SER A 61 25.79 -11.30 24.81
CA SER A 61 26.47 -12.12 25.82
C SER A 61 27.72 -11.43 26.40
N ASP A 62 28.49 -10.75 25.55
CA ASP A 62 29.79 -10.16 25.91
C ASP A 62 29.96 -8.70 25.46
N GLY A 63 28.94 -8.11 24.82
CA GLY A 63 28.96 -6.74 24.34
C GLY A 63 29.88 -6.48 23.14
N ARG A 64 30.47 -7.53 22.54
CA ARG A 64 31.42 -7.37 21.42
C ARG A 64 30.69 -7.36 20.09
N GLN A 65 31.22 -6.59 19.13
CA GLN A 65 30.73 -6.63 17.76
C GLN A 65 31.24 -7.89 17.05
N ARG A 66 30.33 -8.69 16.48
CA ARG A 66 30.64 -9.91 15.72
C ARG A 66 29.78 -9.97 14.47
N HIS A 67 30.23 -10.73 13.47
CA HIS A 67 29.39 -11.04 12.31
C HIS A 67 28.39 -12.13 12.69
N PHE A 68 27.13 -11.85 12.44
CA PHE A 68 26.03 -12.78 12.67
C PHE A 68 25.37 -13.17 11.35
N TRP A 69 24.96 -14.43 11.28
CA TRP A 69 24.24 -15.03 10.16
C TRP A 69 22.83 -15.36 10.62
N TRP A 70 21.83 -15.04 9.81
CA TRP A 70 20.42 -15.39 10.05
C TRP A 70 19.64 -15.46 8.74
N ILE A 71 18.50 -16.15 8.75
CA ILE A 71 17.51 -16.10 7.68
C ILE A 71 16.42 -15.11 8.09
N GLU A 72 16.19 -14.08 7.26
CA GLU A 72 15.12 -13.13 7.51
C GLU A 72 13.76 -13.83 7.43
N PRO A 73 12.84 -13.57 8.37
CA PRO A 73 11.46 -13.99 8.21
C PRO A 73 10.93 -13.40 6.91
N GLN A 74 10.43 -14.26 6.02
CA GLN A 74 9.66 -13.76 4.89
C GLN A 74 8.49 -13.00 5.50
N SER A 75 8.50 -11.68 5.33
CA SER A 75 7.37 -10.86 5.70
C SER A 75 6.16 -11.44 4.99
N LYS A 76 5.10 -11.75 5.76
CA LYS A 76 3.82 -12.12 5.16
C LYS A 76 3.52 -11.07 4.09
N PRO A 77 3.06 -11.47 2.89
CA PRO A 77 2.73 -10.51 1.85
C PRO A 77 1.88 -9.42 2.48
N LYS A 78 2.36 -8.17 2.40
CA LYS A 78 1.62 -7.02 2.93
C LYS A 78 0.19 -7.13 2.38
N PRO A 79 -0.86 -7.01 3.21
CA PRO A 79 -2.20 -6.89 2.68
C PRO A 79 -2.18 -5.79 1.61
N PRO A 80 -2.88 -5.98 0.48
CA PRO A 80 -2.94 -4.95 -0.55
C PRO A 80 -3.29 -3.64 0.15
N PRO A 81 -2.58 -2.53 -0.16
CA PRO A 81 -2.84 -1.26 0.48
C PRO A 81 -4.33 -0.99 0.36
N GLU A 82 -4.98 -0.74 1.51
CA GLU A 82 -6.39 -0.33 1.50
C GLU A 82 -6.53 0.83 0.51
N PRO A 83 -7.58 0.83 -0.33
CA PRO A 83 -7.80 1.90 -1.27
C PRO A 83 -7.80 3.21 -0.48
N LYS A 84 -6.80 4.05 -0.76
CA LYS A 84 -6.68 5.36 -0.11
C LYS A 84 -8.01 6.08 -0.31
N PRO A 85 -8.60 6.68 0.73
CA PRO A 85 -9.79 7.50 0.54
C PRO A 85 -9.47 8.53 -0.53
N SER A 86 -10.33 8.58 -1.55
CA SER A 86 -10.26 9.56 -2.62
C SER A 86 -10.00 10.92 -1.99
N ARG A 87 -8.91 11.58 -2.40
CA ARG A 87 -8.69 13.00 -2.11
C ARG A 87 -9.67 13.82 -2.96
N CYS A 88 -10.97 13.58 -2.83
CA CYS A 88 -11.94 14.61 -3.13
C CYS A 88 -11.63 15.71 -2.12
N LYS A 89 -11.16 16.86 -2.59
CA LYS A 89 -10.99 18.00 -1.71
C LYS A 89 -12.37 18.26 -1.08
N PRO A 90 -12.45 18.63 0.20
CA PRO A 90 -13.72 18.97 0.85
C PRO A 90 -14.58 19.92 -0.01
N ASP A 91 -13.91 20.80 -0.76
CA ASP A 91 -14.50 21.77 -1.68
C ASP A 91 -15.20 21.13 -2.89
N ASP A 92 -14.70 20.01 -3.43
CA ASP A 92 -15.31 19.34 -4.58
C ASP A 92 -16.62 18.65 -4.20
N ALA A 93 -16.66 18.00 -3.03
CA ALA A 93 -17.86 17.36 -2.50
C ALA A 93 -18.91 18.41 -2.12
N PHE A 94 -18.49 19.51 -1.50
CA PHE A 94 -19.36 20.65 -1.20
C PHE A 94 -19.94 21.27 -2.48
N ARG A 95 -19.10 21.52 -3.50
CA ARG A 95 -19.53 22.08 -4.79
C ARG A 95 -20.51 21.15 -5.51
N ALA A 96 -20.24 19.84 -5.53
CA ALA A 96 -21.16 18.86 -6.11
C ALA A 96 -22.51 18.84 -5.39
N GLY A 97 -22.51 18.85 -4.05
CA GLY A 97 -23.73 18.92 -3.24
C GLY A 97 -24.52 20.22 -3.46
N TYR A 98 -23.82 21.35 -3.55
CA TYR A 98 -24.43 22.65 -3.83
C TYR A 98 -25.10 22.71 -5.21
N LEU A 99 -24.44 22.19 -6.25
CA LEU A 99 -25.02 22.13 -7.60
C LEU A 99 -26.22 21.18 -7.68
N ALA A 100 -26.17 20.04 -6.99
CA ALA A 100 -27.31 19.13 -6.91
C ALA A 100 -28.53 19.79 -6.25
N ALA A 101 -28.33 20.47 -5.12
CA ALA A 101 -29.39 21.19 -4.42
C ALA A 101 -30.02 22.32 -5.25
N LEU A 102 -29.23 23.01 -6.08
CA LEU A 102 -29.75 24.00 -7.03
C LEU A 102 -30.66 23.36 -8.08
N GLY A 103 -30.29 22.19 -8.60
CA GLY A 103 -31.11 21.43 -9.55
C GLY A 103 -32.45 20.98 -8.96
N ASP A 104 -32.44 20.49 -7.72
CA ASP A 104 -33.65 20.08 -6.99
C ASP A 104 -34.58 21.28 -6.74
N LEU A 105 -34.01 22.44 -6.37
CA LEU A 105 -34.76 23.67 -6.19
C LEU A 105 -35.42 24.14 -7.51
N GLU A 106 -34.66 24.11 -8.62
CA GLU A 106 -35.20 24.44 -9.94
C GLU A 106 -36.38 23.52 -10.29
N TYR A 107 -36.21 22.21 -10.09
CA TYR A 107 -37.24 21.23 -10.36
C TYR A 107 -38.50 21.45 -9.51
N ALA A 108 -38.35 21.72 -8.21
CA ALA A 108 -39.45 22.01 -7.30
C ALA A 108 -40.21 23.27 -7.74
N CYS A 109 -39.50 24.36 -8.05
CA CYS A 109 -40.11 25.61 -8.53
C CYS A 109 -40.83 25.41 -9.88
N ARG A 110 -40.24 24.66 -10.81
CA ARG A 110 -40.87 24.34 -12.11
C ARG A 110 -42.15 23.53 -11.93
N SER A 111 -42.14 22.56 -11.02
CA SER A 111 -43.29 21.72 -10.71
C SER A 111 -44.41 22.53 -10.05
N ALA A 112 -44.06 23.41 -9.10
CA ALA A 112 -45.01 24.33 -8.47
C ALA A 112 -45.61 25.35 -9.46
N LEU A 113 -44.84 25.85 -10.41
CA LEU A 113 -45.34 26.76 -11.46
C LEU A 113 -46.26 26.05 -12.47
N LYS A 114 -46.06 24.74 -12.70
CA LYS A 114 -46.91 23.93 -13.59
C LYS A 114 -48.25 23.59 -12.95
N SER A 115 -48.30 23.35 -11.64
CA SER A 115 -49.52 22.96 -10.93
C SER A 115 -50.47 24.12 -10.66
N ARG A 116 -50.00 25.37 -10.76
CA ARG A 116 -50.83 26.56 -10.52
C ARG A 116 -51.59 27.01 -11.78
N PRO A 117 -52.84 27.50 -11.64
CA PRO A 117 -53.62 28.08 -12.73
C PRO A 117 -53.14 29.50 -13.06
N ILE A 118 -51.87 29.64 -13.47
CA ILE A 118 -51.26 30.91 -13.88
C ILE A 118 -51.21 30.95 -15.40
N GLY A 119 -51.51 32.11 -16.00
CA GLY A 119 -51.43 32.32 -17.44
C GLY A 119 -50.06 31.95 -18.02
N SER A 120 -50.05 31.39 -19.23
CA SER A 120 -48.84 30.87 -19.89
C SER A 120 -47.73 31.92 -20.03
N LYS A 121 -48.08 33.18 -20.26
CA LYS A 121 -47.13 34.30 -20.34
C LYS A 121 -46.37 34.52 -19.03
N ILE A 122 -47.10 34.67 -17.92
CA ILE A 122 -46.53 34.89 -16.57
C ILE A 122 -45.69 33.67 -16.15
N ARG A 123 -46.18 32.46 -16.45
CA ARG A 123 -45.45 31.21 -16.18
C ARG A 123 -44.12 31.17 -16.92
N ASN A 124 -44.10 31.53 -18.19
CA ASN A 124 -42.88 31.53 -19.01
C ASN A 124 -41.88 32.60 -18.56
N GLU A 125 -42.34 33.78 -18.14
CA GLU A 125 -41.49 34.82 -17.57
C GLU A 125 -40.87 34.37 -16.23
N ALA A 126 -41.67 33.78 -15.34
CA ALA A 126 -41.19 33.24 -14.07
C ALA A 126 -40.15 32.11 -14.27
N LEU A 127 -40.37 31.23 -15.25
CA LEU A 127 -39.42 30.16 -15.60
C LEU A 127 -38.10 30.70 -16.15
N LYS A 128 -38.14 31.76 -16.97
CA LYS A 128 -36.93 32.42 -17.49
C LYS A 128 -36.12 33.06 -16.36
N LEU A 129 -36.79 33.76 -15.45
CA LEU A 129 -36.15 34.39 -14.28
C LEU A 129 -35.50 33.33 -13.38
N LEU A 130 -36.23 32.26 -13.06
CA LEU A 130 -35.73 31.14 -12.26
C LEU A 130 -34.46 30.55 -12.87
N ARG A 131 -34.47 30.26 -14.19
CA ARG A 131 -33.32 29.70 -14.88
C ARG A 131 -32.11 30.64 -14.87
N SER A 132 -32.32 31.94 -15.11
CA SER A 132 -31.26 32.94 -15.04
C SER A 132 -30.61 33.01 -13.65
N MET A 133 -31.41 32.91 -12.57
CA MET A 133 -30.89 32.91 -11.20
C MET A 133 -30.10 31.65 -10.88
N VAL A 134 -30.57 30.48 -11.32
CA VAL A 134 -29.86 29.20 -11.13
C VAL A 134 -28.54 29.20 -11.89
N ASP A 135 -28.54 29.66 -13.14
CA ASP A 135 -27.33 29.76 -13.98
C ASP A 135 -26.29 30.71 -13.35
N GLU A 136 -26.72 31.86 -12.81
CA GLU A 136 -25.82 32.78 -12.10
C GLU A 136 -25.19 32.14 -10.85
N LYS A 137 -25.99 31.42 -10.04
CA LYS A 137 -25.50 30.75 -8.83
C LYS A 137 -24.57 29.58 -9.16
N ALA A 138 -24.89 28.82 -10.21
CA ALA A 138 -24.03 27.73 -10.69
C ALA A 138 -22.70 28.25 -11.26
N ASN A 139 -22.69 29.40 -11.93
CA ASN A 139 -21.46 30.02 -12.44
C ASN A 139 -20.59 30.60 -11.32
N LYS A 140 -21.18 31.24 -10.30
CA LYS A 140 -20.45 31.68 -9.10
C LYS A 140 -19.81 30.50 -8.35
N ALA A 141 -20.54 29.40 -8.22
CA ALA A 141 -19.99 28.16 -7.68
C ALA A 141 -18.88 27.58 -8.56
N LYS A 142 -18.94 27.79 -9.89
CA LYS A 142 -17.93 27.60 -10.96
C LYS A 142 -16.58 28.28 -10.73
N GLU A 143 -16.63 29.52 -10.27
CA GLU A 143 -15.50 30.45 -10.20
C GLU A 143 -14.84 30.53 -8.82
N SER A 144 -15.52 30.02 -7.77
CA SER A 144 -15.00 29.89 -6.40
C SER A 144 -14.29 28.56 -6.20
#